data_AF-A0A2N8PXL0-F1
#
_entry.id   AF-A0A2N8PXL0-F1
#
_cell.length_a   1.000
_cell.length_b   1.000
_cell.length_c   1.000
_cell.angle_alpha   90.00
_cell.angle_beta   90.00
_cell.angle_gamma   90.00
#
_symmetry.space_group_name_H-M   'P 1'
#
loop_
_entity.id
_entity.type
_entity.pdbx_description
1 polymer ?
#
loop_
_entity_poly.entity_id
_entity_poly.type
_entity_poly.pdbx_seq_one_letter_code
_entity_poly.pdbx_strand_id
1 'polypeptide(L)' 'MSYVVKTMCYLDKNGRGVPTSEGAQKYDDIELAELAASTAGGFVVKVEDGRIISESAKITPKKKKKATKANQAWMSK' A
#
# COMPACT_ATOMS: atom_id res chain seq x y z
N MET A 1 -3.81 18.15 2.31
CA MET A 1 -2.93 16.97 2.28
C MET A 1 -3.78 15.76 1.91
N SER A 2 -3.34 14.91 1.00
CA SER A 2 -4.12 13.78 0.47
C SER A 2 -3.23 12.56 0.25
N TYR A 3 -3.83 11.38 0.26
CA TYR A 3 -3.14 10.11 0.07
C TYR A 3 -3.69 9.42 -1.19
N VAL A 4 -2.82 8.81 -1.97
CA VAL A 4 -3.21 8.02 -3.16
C VAL A 4 -2.55 6.66 -3.10
N VAL A 5 -3.21 5.64 -3.64
CA VAL A 5 -2.66 4.29 -3.66
C VAL A 5 -1.97 4.03 -4.98
N LYS A 6 -0.73 3.54 -4.93
CA LYS A 6 0.05 3.14 -6.09
C LYS A 6 0.44 1.67 -5.99
N THR A 7 0.15 0.91 -7.04
CA THR A 7 0.66 -0.45 -7.25
C THR A 7 1.75 -0.39 -8.32
N MET A 8 1.48 -0.89 -9.52
CA MET A 8 2.22 -0.57 -10.76
C MET A 8 1.86 0.83 -11.27
N CYS A 9 0.59 1.21 -11.11
CA CYS A 9 0.00 2.50 -11.47
C CYS A 9 -0.81 3.05 -10.30
N TYR A 10 -1.22 4.32 -10.38
CA TYR A 10 -2.14 4.88 -9.41
C TYR A 10 -3.53 4.26 -9.59
N LEU A 11 -4.31 4.13 -8.53
CA LEU A 11 -5.66 3.55 -8.60
C LEU A 11 -6.72 4.63 -8.58
N ASP A 12 -7.69 4.56 -9.49
CA ASP A 12 -8.91 5.38 -9.49
C ASP A 12 -9.97 4.83 -8.50
N LYS A 13 -11.09 5.53 -8.38
CA LYS A 13 -12.21 5.14 -7.51
C LYS A 13 -12.83 3.78 -7.83
N ASN A 14 -12.64 3.30 -9.06
CA ASN A 14 -13.18 2.04 -9.56
C ASN A 14 -12.13 0.91 -9.50
N GLY A 15 -10.94 1.18 -8.96
CA GLY A 15 -9.83 0.23 -8.92
C GLY A 15 -9.10 0.06 -10.25
N ARG A 16 -9.30 0.96 -11.22
CA ARG A 16 -8.58 0.98 -12.50
C ARG A 16 -7.26 1.75 -12.36
N GLY A 17 -6.28 1.30 -13.13
CA GLY A 17 -4.98 1.94 -13.20
C GLY A 17 -5.02 3.27 -13.97
N VAL A 18 -4.46 4.32 -13.39
CA VAL A 18 -4.26 5.63 -14.02
C VAL A 18 -2.78 6.05 -13.95
N PRO A 19 -2.28 6.80 -14.95
CA PRO A 19 -0.87 7.12 -15.05
C PRO A 19 -0.43 8.24 -14.10
N THR A 20 -1.35 9.09 -13.64
CA THR A 20 -1.06 10.28 -12.83
C THR A 20 -1.74 10.23 -11.47
N SER A 21 -1.13 10.88 -10.48
CA SER A 21 -1.70 11.04 -9.13
C SER A 21 -2.95 11.92 -9.11
N GLU A 22 -3.14 12.78 -10.11
CA GLU A 22 -4.32 13.64 -10.25
C GLU A 22 -5.59 12.86 -10.58
N GLY A 23 -5.48 11.82 -11.42
CA GLY A 23 -6.59 10.93 -11.77
C GLY A 23 -6.85 9.83 -10.74
N ALA A 24 -6.00 9.73 -9.72
CA ALA A 24 -6.09 8.71 -8.69
C ALA A 24 -7.20 9.03 -7.69
N GLN A 25 -7.74 7.99 -7.04
CA GLN A 25 -8.58 8.16 -5.87
C GLN A 25 -7.75 8.77 -4.74
N LYS A 26 -8.24 9.92 -4.26
CA LYS A 26 -7.68 10.60 -3.10
C LYS A 26 -8.38 10.12 -1.84
N TYR A 27 -7.58 9.86 -0.82
CA TYR A 27 -8.02 9.55 0.52
C TYR A 27 -7.58 10.70 1.43
N ASP A 28 -8.49 11.17 2.26
CA ASP A 28 -8.18 12.20 3.26
C ASP A 28 -7.56 11.58 4.52
N ASP A 29 -7.88 10.30 4.78
CA ASP A 29 -7.36 9.52 5.90
C ASP A 29 -6.29 8.52 5.44
N ILE A 30 -5.19 8.49 6.19
CA ILE A 30 -4.06 7.59 5.95
C ILE A 30 -4.44 6.14 6.25
N GLU A 31 -5.24 5.88 7.29
CA GLU A 31 -5.61 4.50 7.67
C GLU A 31 -6.43 3.84 6.56
N LEU A 32 -7.35 4.60 5.96
CA LEU A 32 -8.16 4.16 4.83
C LEU A 32 -7.29 3.90 3.59
N ALA A 33 -6.30 4.77 3.33
CA ALA A 33 -5.36 4.60 2.23
C ALA A 33 -4.48 3.34 2.42
N GLU A 34 -4.03 3.08 3.65
CA GLU A 34 -3.24 1.90 4.00
C GLU A 34 -4.04 0.61 3.84
N LEU A 35 -5.32 0.61 4.22
CA LEU A 35 -6.21 -0.53 3.99
C LEU A 35 -6.42 -0.80 2.50
N ALA A 36 -6.65 0.24 1.70
CA ALA A 36 -6.77 0.14 0.25
C ALA A 36 -5.46 -0.33 -0.41
N ALA A 37 -4.32 0.17 0.05
CA ALA A 37 -3.01 -0.29 -0.41
C ALA A 37 -2.76 -1.77 -0.04
N SER A 38 -3.11 -2.19 1.19
CA SER A 38 -2.95 -3.56 1.66
C SER A 38 -3.79 -4.54 0.85
N THR A 39 -5.04 -4.18 0.57
CA THR A 39 -5.96 -5.00 -0.23
C THR A 39 -5.54 -5.09 -1.70
N ALA A 40 -5.06 -3.99 -2.29
CA ALA A 40 -4.58 -3.96 -3.67
C ALA A 40 -3.13 -4.49 -3.84
N GLY A 41 -2.40 -4.74 -2.75
CA GLY A 41 -0.98 -5.10 -2.79
C GLY A 41 -0.06 -3.95 -3.22
N GLY A 42 -0.47 -2.71 -2.98
CA GLY A 42 0.26 -1.48 -3.30
C GLY A 42 0.87 -0.80 -2.07
N PHE A 43 1.21 0.47 -2.24
CA PHE A 43 1.69 1.36 -1.18
C PHE A 43 1.00 2.72 -1.27
N VAL A 44 1.01 3.44 -0.16
CA VAL A 44 0.41 4.77 -0.06
C VAL A 44 1.44 5.83 -0.46
N VAL A 45 1.01 6.77 -1.29
CA VAL A 45 1.78 7.93 -1.72
C VAL A 45 1.12 9.20 -1.18
N LYS A 46 1.92 10.06 -0.55
CA LYS A 46 1.44 11.31 0.02
C LYS A 46 1.52 12.43 -1.01
N VAL A 47 0.44 13.19 -1.14
CA VAL A 47 0.27 14.27 -2.12
C VAL A 47 -0.22 15.55 -1.42
N GLU A 48 0.48 16.67 -1.61
CA GLU A 48 0.00 18.02 -1.25
C GLU A 48 0.10 18.94 -2.46
N ASP A 49 -0.92 19.77 -2.66
CA ASP A 49 -0.98 20.77 -3.73
C ASP A 49 -0.62 20.19 -5.12
N GLY A 50 -1.08 18.96 -5.38
CA GLY A 50 -0.82 18.24 -6.64
C GLY A 50 0.59 17.65 -6.76
N ARG A 51 1.47 17.85 -5.77
CA ARG A 51 2.85 17.35 -5.76
C ARG A 51 2.99 16.14 -4.86
N ILE A 52 3.75 15.16 -5.34
CA ILE A 52 4.11 13.97 -4.56
C ILE A 52 5.20 14.36 -3.58
N ILE A 53 4.96 14.14 -2.29
CA ILE A 53 5.89 14.54 -1.22
C ILE A 53 6.64 13.34 -0.67
N SER A 54 5.98 12.19 -0.63
CA SER A 54 6.64 10.95 -0.23
C SER A 54 6.07 9.80 -1.03
N GLU A 55 6.92 9.24 -1.86
CA GLU A 55 6.74 7.91 -2.42
C GLU A 55 7.55 6.98 -1.53
N SER A 56 6.91 6.38 -0.53
CA SER A 56 7.58 5.40 0.34
C SER A 56 7.93 4.19 -0.51
N ALA A 57 9.16 4.20 -1.02
CA ALA A 57 9.68 3.14 -1.87
C ALA A 57 9.63 1.80 -1.13
N LYS A 58 8.82 0.88 -1.68
CA LYS A 58 8.75 -0.54 -1.34
C LYS A 58 8.38 -0.81 0.12
N ILE A 59 7.08 -1.01 0.34
CA ILE A 59 6.66 -2.02 1.30
C ILE A 59 7.23 -3.35 0.76
N THR A 60 8.41 -3.73 1.25
CA THR A 60 8.81 -5.14 1.16
C THR A 60 7.66 -5.92 1.77
N PRO A 61 7.04 -6.88 1.05
CA PRO A 61 5.96 -7.65 1.64
C PRO A 61 6.48 -8.22 2.95
N LYS A 62 5.90 -7.82 4.09
CA LYS A 62 6.24 -8.39 5.39
C LYS A 62 6.09 -9.88 5.21
N LYS A 63 7.21 -10.61 5.11
CA LYS A 63 7.20 -12.07 4.95
C LYS A 63 6.25 -12.58 6.02
N LYS A 64 5.12 -13.18 5.60
CA LYS A 64 4.23 -13.85 6.55
C LYS A 64 5.13 -14.78 7.35
N LYS A 65 5.26 -14.54 8.66
CA LYS A 65 5.98 -15.48 9.52
C LYS A 65 5.30 -16.82 9.29
N LYS A 66 6.04 -17.79 8.76
CA LYS A 66 5.50 -19.15 8.59
C LYS A 66 5.02 -19.56 9.99
N ALA A 67 3.74 -19.86 10.11
CA ALA A 67 3.21 -20.36 11.37
C ALA A 67 3.92 -21.70 11.64
N THR A 68 4.79 -21.72 12.65
CA THR A 68 5.39 -22.96 13.11
C THR A 68 4.25 -23.80 13.65
N LYS A 69 4.01 -24.97 13.06
CA LYS A 69 3.06 -25.91 13.65
C LYS A 69 3.56 -26.28 15.05
N ALA A 70 2.66 -26.41 16.02
CA ALA A 70 3.04 -26.68 17.42
C ALA A 70 3.97 -27.90 17.57
N ASN A 71 3.83 -28.90 16.68
CA ASN A 71 4.65 -30.11 16.65
C ASN A 71 6.08 -29.93 16.09
N GLN A 72 6.48 -28.72 15.69
CA GLN A 72 7.80 -28.41 15.14
C GLN A 72 8.64 -27.51 16.05
N ALA A 73 8.12 -27.13 17.23
CA ALA A 73 8.81 -26.22 18.16
C ALA A 73 10.17 -26.76 18.65
N TRP A 74 10.38 -28.08 18.64
CA TRP A 74 11.61 -28.73 19.07
C TRP A 74 12.72 -28.77 18.00
N MET A 75 12.41 -28.44 16.74
CA MET A 75 13.38 -28.49 15.63
C MET A 75 14.18 -27.20 15.45
N SER A 76 13.80 -26.11 16.11
CA SER A 76 14.53 -24.84 16.09
C SER A 76 15.52 -24.80 17.27
N LYS A 77 16.73 -25.31 17.06
CA LYS A 77 17.87 -25.22 17.97
C LYS A 77 19.10 -24.72 17.23
#